data_AF-A0A3B3SX12-F1
#
_entry.id   AF-A0A3B3SX12-F1
#
_cell.length_a   1.000
_cell.length_b   1.000
_cell.length_c   1.000
_cell.angle_alpha   90.00
_cell.angle_beta   90.00
_cell.angle_gamma   90.00
#
_symmetry.space_group_name_H-M   'P 1'
#
loop_
_entity.id
_entity.type
_entity.pdbx_description
1 polymer ?
#
loop_
_entity_poly.entity_id
_entity_poly.type
_entity_poly.pdbx_seq_one_letter_code
_entity_poly.pdbx_strand_id
1 'polypeptide(L)'
;TALAKAISTVYFESLVVISLFHIVIQCDFRELRYHCISYFLFPGSYVNRHCTAWTSTSCAPCIGSTFNDQPNDLEQCSPCTVCDGGNISVQACTPSSDTVCGVLEGHYCIIPYKGGCRAAHKHTACKPGQFIKQPEYTDTVCEDCSDNSYSDGSFTSCKPHTE
;
A
#
# COMPACT_ATOMS: atom_id res chain seq x y z
N THR A 1 -43.37 49.25 -6.75
CA THR A 1 -44.45 48.61 -5.97
C THR A 1 -43.90 47.40 -5.23
N ALA A 2 -44.40 47.11 -4.03
CA ALA A 2 -43.96 45.96 -3.21
C ALA A 2 -44.03 44.62 -3.97
N LEU A 3 -44.96 44.51 -4.91
CA LEU A 3 -45.14 43.37 -5.81
C LEU A 3 -43.90 43.09 -6.68
N ALA A 4 -43.26 44.12 -7.26
CA ALA A 4 -42.09 43.95 -8.12
C ALA A 4 -40.84 43.49 -7.34
N LYS A 5 -40.71 43.92 -6.07
CA LYS A 5 -39.61 43.51 -5.19
C LYS A 5 -39.78 42.05 -4.74
N ALA A 6 -41.01 41.64 -4.41
CA ALA A 6 -41.34 40.26 -4.08
C ALA A 6 -41.12 39.29 -5.24
N ILE A 7 -41.49 39.68 -6.47
CA ILE A 7 -41.24 38.86 -7.68
C ILE A 7 -39.73 38.70 -7.92
N SER A 8 -38.94 39.76 -7.80
CA SER A 8 -37.48 39.70 -7.98
C SER A 8 -36.80 38.80 -6.93
N THR A 9 -37.23 38.86 -5.67
CA THR A 9 -36.73 37.97 -4.61
C THR A 9 -37.11 36.51 -4.86
N VAL A 10 -38.36 36.22 -5.25
CA VAL A 10 -38.78 34.85 -5.59
C VAL A 10 -38.02 34.29 -6.79
N TYR A 11 -37.75 35.11 -7.81
CA TYR A 11 -36.91 34.71 -8.95
C TYR A 11 -35.46 34.44 -8.54
N PHE A 12 -34.88 35.26 -7.65
CA PHE A 12 -33.54 35.05 -7.13
C PHE A 12 -33.43 33.78 -6.28
N GLU A 13 -34.36 33.55 -5.35
CA GLU A 13 -34.44 32.32 -4.56
C GLU A 13 -34.63 31.09 -5.47
N SER A 14 -35.48 31.18 -6.49
CA SER A 14 -35.67 30.10 -7.47
C SER A 14 -34.41 29.83 -8.28
N LEU A 15 -33.66 30.85 -8.70
CA LEU A 15 -32.38 30.71 -9.42
C LEU A 15 -31.27 30.16 -8.53
N VAL A 16 -31.23 30.51 -7.24
CA VAL A 16 -30.30 29.94 -6.25
C VAL A 16 -30.63 28.47 -6.04
N VAL A 17 -31.90 28.10 -5.88
CA VAL A 17 -32.34 26.70 -5.80
C VAL A 17 -31.97 25.96 -7.09
N ILE A 18 -32.25 26.50 -8.28
CA ILE A 18 -31.87 25.90 -9.57
C ILE A 18 -30.34 25.75 -9.68
N SER A 19 -29.55 26.74 -9.25
CA SER A 19 -28.08 26.68 -9.27
C SER A 19 -27.54 25.65 -8.27
N LEU A 20 -28.16 25.52 -7.08
CA LEU A 20 -27.84 24.47 -6.12
C LEU A 20 -28.25 23.08 -6.64
N PHE A 21 -29.37 22.97 -7.33
CA PHE A 21 -29.77 21.74 -8.04
C PHE A 21 -28.79 21.40 -9.17
N HIS A 22 -28.27 22.37 -9.93
CA HIS A 22 -27.24 22.14 -10.94
C HIS A 22 -25.86 21.81 -10.34
N ILE A 23 -25.52 22.35 -9.17
CA ILE A 23 -24.31 21.96 -8.42
C ILE A 23 -24.44 20.54 -7.85
N VAL A 24 -25.67 20.07 -7.58
CA VAL A 24 -25.97 18.71 -7.08
C VAL A 24 -26.17 17.68 -8.21
N ILE A 25 -26.45 18.12 -9.44
CA ILE A 25 -26.73 17.26 -10.60
C ILE A 25 -25.63 17.45 -11.65
N GLN A 26 -24.55 16.67 -11.52
CA GLN A 26 -23.84 16.11 -12.67
C GLN A 26 -24.35 14.67 -12.91
N CYS A 27 -25.67 14.49 -13.03
CA CYS A 27 -26.24 13.30 -13.66
C CYS A 27 -26.53 13.64 -15.12
N ASP A 28 -25.65 13.22 -16.03
CA ASP A 28 -25.94 13.26 -17.46
C ASP A 28 -26.99 12.17 -17.77
N PHE A 29 -28.22 12.59 -18.08
CA PHE A 29 -29.39 11.72 -18.27
C PHE A 29 -29.43 11.08 -19.67
N ARG A 30 -28.29 10.93 -20.35
CA ARG A 30 -28.25 10.53 -21.78
C ARG A 30 -27.62 9.19 -22.09
N GLU A 31 -26.98 8.54 -21.12
CA GLU A 31 -26.43 7.20 -21.29
C GLU A 31 -26.92 6.32 -20.13
N LEU A 32 -27.51 5.15 -20.41
CA LEU A 32 -27.83 4.10 -19.43
C LEU A 32 -26.53 3.46 -18.87
N ARG A 33 -25.60 4.30 -18.41
CA ARG A 33 -24.37 3.94 -17.73
C ARG A 33 -24.21 4.92 -16.57
N TYR A 34 -24.45 4.41 -15.36
CA TYR A 34 -24.25 5.12 -14.11
C TYR A 34 -22.76 5.44 -13.94
N HIS A 35 -22.30 6.55 -14.50
CA HIS A 35 -20.95 7.05 -14.26
C HIS A 35 -20.97 7.87 -12.97
N CYS A 36 -20.90 7.19 -11.83
CA CYS A 36 -20.75 7.83 -10.54
C CYS A 36 -19.32 8.36 -10.42
N ILE A 37 -19.15 9.67 -10.68
CA ILE A 37 -17.83 10.31 -10.61
C ILE A 37 -17.44 10.41 -9.14
N SER A 38 -16.65 9.44 -8.67
CA SER A 38 -16.10 9.44 -7.33
C SER A 38 -14.84 10.30 -7.29
N TYR A 39 -14.98 11.59 -6.95
CA TYR A 39 -13.85 12.51 -6.76
C TYR A 39 -13.03 12.23 -5.47
N PHE A 40 -13.38 11.21 -4.69
CA PHE A 40 -12.88 10.97 -3.32
C PHE A 40 -12.24 9.59 -3.10
N LEU A 41 -11.80 8.91 -4.17
CA LEU A 41 -11.02 7.69 -4.02
C LEU A 41 -9.58 8.06 -3.74
N PHE A 42 -9.21 8.01 -2.46
CA PHE A 42 -7.84 8.21 -2.01
C PHE A 42 -7.22 6.87 -1.60
N PRO A 43 -5.89 6.72 -1.69
CA PRO A 43 -5.19 5.59 -1.10
C PRO A 43 -5.62 5.36 0.36
N GLY A 44 -5.75 4.10 0.72
CA GLY A 44 -6.21 3.64 2.03
C GLY A 44 -7.68 3.77 2.30
N SER A 45 -8.48 3.84 1.23
CA SER A 45 -9.94 3.72 1.31
C SER A 45 -10.47 2.63 0.38
N TYR A 46 -11.70 2.19 0.68
CA TYR A 46 -12.51 1.29 -0.14
C TYR A 46 -13.94 1.84 -0.24
N VAL A 47 -14.70 1.37 -1.23
CA VAL A 47 -16.11 1.72 -1.42
C VAL A 47 -16.97 0.97 -0.41
N ASN A 48 -17.48 1.70 0.58
CA ASN A 48 -18.37 1.15 1.59
C ASN A 48 -19.82 1.06 1.10
N ARG A 49 -20.23 2.03 0.26
CA ARG A 49 -21.57 2.03 -0.33
C ARG A 49 -21.55 2.72 -1.68
N HIS A 50 -22.13 2.05 -2.68
CA HIS A 50 -22.33 2.63 -4.00
C HIS A 50 -23.34 3.78 -3.98
N CYS A 51 -23.15 4.68 -4.93
CA CYS A 51 -24.11 5.71 -5.26
C CYS A 51 -25.51 5.11 -5.55
N THR A 52 -26.54 5.92 -5.34
CA THR A 52 -27.90 5.65 -5.81
C THR A 52 -28.39 6.87 -6.58
N ALA A 53 -29.61 6.85 -7.12
CA ALA A 53 -30.20 7.99 -7.81
C ALA A 53 -30.24 9.29 -6.98
N TRP A 54 -30.13 9.19 -5.65
CA TRP A 54 -30.21 10.34 -4.74
C TRP A 54 -29.04 10.44 -3.74
N THR A 55 -28.06 9.55 -3.82
CA THR A 55 -26.94 9.52 -2.85
C THR A 55 -25.61 9.33 -3.55
N SER A 56 -24.58 10.04 -3.09
CA SER A 56 -23.20 9.81 -3.53
C SER A 56 -22.65 8.47 -3.03
N THR A 57 -21.55 8.04 -3.66
CA THR A 57 -20.71 6.94 -3.17
C THR A 57 -20.11 7.32 -1.82
N SER A 58 -20.12 6.38 -0.88
CA SER A 58 -19.46 6.53 0.42
C SER A 58 -18.23 5.64 0.48
N CYS A 59 -17.11 6.22 0.91
CA CYS A 59 -15.85 5.53 1.12
C CYS A 59 -15.58 5.36 2.61
N ALA A 60 -14.87 4.30 2.98
CA ALA A 60 -14.39 4.06 4.34
C ALA A 60 -12.88 3.77 4.32
N PRO A 61 -12.14 4.08 5.39
CA PRO A 61 -10.72 3.79 5.47
C PRO A 61 -10.47 2.28 5.63
N CYS A 62 -9.33 1.80 5.13
CA CYS A 62 -8.84 0.47 5.46
C CYS A 62 -8.48 0.39 6.95
N ILE A 63 -8.85 -0.72 7.58
CA ILE A 63 -8.62 -0.97 9.01
C ILE A 63 -7.93 -2.31 9.23
N GLY A 64 -7.24 -2.44 10.37
CA GLY A 64 -6.52 -3.66 10.72
C GLY A 64 -5.38 -3.98 9.76
N SER A 65 -5.23 -5.26 9.39
CA SER A 65 -4.19 -5.75 8.48
C SER A 65 -4.63 -5.67 7.01
N THR A 66 -5.15 -4.51 6.59
CA THR A 66 -5.54 -4.28 5.19
C THR A 66 -5.10 -2.92 4.67
N PHE A 67 -4.88 -2.82 3.37
CA PHE A 67 -4.44 -1.60 2.69
C PHE A 67 -4.99 -1.50 1.26
N ASN A 68 -4.97 -0.29 0.70
CA ASN A 68 -5.08 -0.03 -0.73
C ASN A 68 -4.12 1.11 -1.08
N ASP A 69 -3.14 0.87 -1.95
CA ASP A 69 -2.04 1.81 -2.20
C ASP A 69 -2.31 2.84 -3.30
N GLN A 70 -3.44 2.73 -3.99
CA GLN A 70 -3.86 3.62 -5.07
C GLN A 70 -5.31 4.06 -4.89
N PRO A 71 -5.72 5.19 -5.51
CA PRO A 71 -7.12 5.46 -5.82
C PRO A 71 -7.74 4.24 -6.51
N ASN A 72 -8.80 3.70 -5.93
CA ASN A 72 -9.39 2.43 -6.35
C ASN A 72 -10.91 2.48 -6.18
N ASP A 73 -11.65 1.69 -6.94
CA ASP A 73 -13.10 1.51 -6.83
C ASP A 73 -13.48 0.18 -6.15
N LEU A 74 -12.54 -0.41 -5.40
CA LEU A 74 -12.72 -1.70 -4.76
C LEU A 74 -13.69 -1.59 -3.58
N GLU A 75 -14.55 -2.58 -3.42
CA GLU A 75 -15.48 -2.69 -2.28
C GLU A 75 -14.81 -3.22 -1.00
N GLN A 76 -13.50 -3.51 -1.06
CA GLN A 76 -12.73 -4.07 0.04
C GLN A 76 -11.25 -3.71 -0.10
N CYS A 77 -10.56 -3.68 1.04
CA CYS A 77 -9.12 -3.47 1.10
C CYS A 77 -8.35 -4.79 0.91
N SER A 78 -7.16 -4.71 0.35
CA SER A 78 -6.27 -5.86 0.18
C SER A 78 -5.63 -6.24 1.51
N PRO A 79 -5.44 -7.54 1.81
CA PRO A 79 -4.73 -7.95 3.02
C PRO A 79 -3.26 -7.56 2.92
N CYS A 80 -2.68 -7.10 4.05
CA CYS A 80 -1.25 -6.81 4.12
C CYS A 80 -0.43 -8.10 3.96
N THR A 81 0.73 -7.97 3.31
CA THR A 81 1.72 -9.04 3.22
C THR A 81 2.26 -9.37 4.63
N VAL A 82 2.37 -10.67 4.91
CA VAL A 82 3.03 -11.19 6.12
C VAL A 82 4.44 -11.62 5.73
N CYS A 83 5.45 -11.15 6.46
CA CYS A 83 6.83 -11.56 6.23
C CYS A 83 7.10 -12.88 6.98
N ASP A 84 7.22 -13.97 6.24
CA ASP A 84 7.59 -15.29 6.74
C ASP A 84 8.77 -15.88 5.96
N GLY A 85 9.18 -17.10 6.28
CA GLY A 85 10.11 -17.86 5.44
C GLY A 85 11.49 -17.22 5.23
N GLY A 86 12.08 -16.63 6.28
CA GLY A 86 13.40 -15.97 6.17
C GLY A 86 13.33 -14.50 5.74
N ASN A 87 12.16 -13.88 5.84
CA ASN A 87 11.98 -12.43 5.72
C ASN A 87 11.66 -11.79 7.07
N ILE A 88 11.92 -10.49 7.18
CA ILE A 88 11.59 -9.64 8.33
C ILE A 88 10.86 -8.38 7.84
N SER A 89 9.89 -7.89 8.61
CA SER A 89 9.20 -6.63 8.29
C SER A 89 10.16 -5.46 8.45
N VAL A 90 10.44 -4.76 7.34
CA VAL A 90 11.25 -3.51 7.34
C VAL A 90 10.38 -2.27 7.27
N GLN A 91 9.16 -2.39 6.75
CA GLN A 91 8.14 -1.35 6.79
C GLN A 91 6.80 -1.96 7.18
N ALA A 92 6.16 -1.39 8.20
CA ALA A 92 4.84 -1.83 8.63
C ALA A 92 3.76 -1.45 7.63
N CYS A 93 2.71 -2.27 7.56
CA CYS A 93 1.52 -1.96 6.77
C CYS A 93 0.79 -0.73 7.31
N THR A 94 0.27 0.10 6.40
CA THR A 94 -0.61 1.22 6.71
C THR A 94 -1.86 1.14 5.84
N PRO A 95 -2.94 1.88 6.11
CA PRO A 95 -4.11 1.88 5.24
C PRO A 95 -3.75 2.13 3.76
N SER A 96 -2.76 2.98 3.48
CA SER A 96 -2.36 3.37 2.13
C SER A 96 -1.08 2.69 1.62
N SER A 97 -0.51 1.71 2.34
CA SER A 97 0.69 1.01 1.89
C SER A 97 0.81 -0.41 2.47
N ASP A 98 1.28 -1.33 1.64
CA ASP A 98 1.55 -2.71 2.06
C ASP A 98 2.72 -2.78 3.06
N THR A 99 2.83 -3.90 3.77
CA THR A 99 4.06 -4.29 4.45
C THR A 99 5.18 -4.45 3.43
N VAL A 100 6.37 -3.92 3.74
CA VAL A 100 7.59 -4.24 2.98
C VAL A 100 8.43 -5.21 3.79
N CYS A 101 8.73 -6.34 3.18
CA CYS A 101 9.57 -7.38 3.74
C CYS A 101 11.02 -7.20 3.28
N GLY A 102 11.97 -7.27 4.20
CA GLY A 102 13.40 -7.38 3.94
C GLY A 102 13.87 -8.80 4.19
N VAL A 103 15.07 -9.11 3.72
CA VAL A 103 15.66 -10.43 3.85
C VAL A 103 16.30 -10.57 5.24
N LEU A 104 16.05 -11.68 5.94
CA LEU A 104 16.70 -12.00 7.22
C LEU A 104 18.20 -12.25 7.00
N GLU A 105 19.02 -11.98 8.02
CA GLU A 105 20.44 -12.36 7.96
C GLU A 105 20.63 -13.84 7.62
N GLY A 106 21.64 -14.12 6.78
CA GLY A 106 21.89 -15.48 6.29
C GLY A 106 20.93 -15.96 5.19
N HIS A 107 20.10 -15.08 4.62
CA HIS A 107 19.21 -15.39 3.50
C HIS A 107 19.46 -14.45 2.31
N TYR A 108 19.02 -14.86 1.12
CA TYR A 108 19.00 -14.04 -0.10
C TYR A 108 17.60 -14.00 -0.70
N CYS A 109 17.32 -12.91 -1.43
CA CYS A 109 16.02 -12.76 -2.06
C CYS A 109 15.89 -13.60 -3.33
N ILE A 110 14.81 -14.39 -3.43
CA ILE A 110 14.45 -15.09 -4.68
C ILE A 110 13.32 -14.40 -5.44
N ILE A 111 12.45 -13.65 -4.75
CA ILE A 111 11.31 -12.94 -5.35
C ILE A 111 11.29 -11.50 -4.84
N PRO A 112 11.86 -10.54 -5.60
CA PRO A 112 11.78 -9.13 -5.27
C PRO A 112 10.34 -8.61 -5.44
N TYR A 113 9.91 -7.71 -4.57
CA TYR A 113 8.57 -7.12 -4.61
C TYR A 113 8.55 -5.73 -3.96
N LYS A 114 8.11 -4.70 -4.70
CA LYS A 114 7.92 -3.31 -4.24
C LYS A 114 9.07 -2.76 -3.37
N GLY A 115 10.31 -3.01 -3.77
CA GLY A 115 11.51 -2.53 -3.06
C GLY A 115 11.93 -3.37 -1.86
N GLY A 116 11.30 -4.54 -1.66
CA GLY A 116 11.71 -5.55 -0.69
C GLY A 116 11.73 -6.95 -1.31
N CYS A 117 11.59 -7.96 -0.46
CA CYS A 117 11.63 -9.37 -0.82
C CYS A 117 10.40 -10.13 -0.32
N ARG A 118 9.64 -10.73 -1.24
CA ARG A 118 8.45 -11.53 -0.90
C ARG A 118 8.79 -12.94 -0.46
N ALA A 119 9.89 -13.50 -0.97
CA ALA A 119 10.35 -14.83 -0.60
C ALA A 119 11.87 -14.87 -0.58
N ALA A 120 12.44 -15.42 0.48
CA ALA A 120 13.87 -15.56 0.66
C ALA A 120 14.26 -17.03 0.84
N HIS A 121 15.49 -17.36 0.47
CA HIS A 121 16.11 -18.65 0.75
C HIS A 121 17.32 -18.48 1.64
N LYS A 122 17.57 -19.47 2.49
CA LYS A 122 18.78 -19.51 3.31
C LYS A 122 19.99 -19.70 2.40
N HIS A 123 21.04 -18.91 2.64
CA HIS A 123 22.34 -19.09 2.01
C HIS A 123 22.91 -20.48 2.32
N THR A 124 23.60 -21.08 1.36
CA THR A 124 24.40 -22.28 1.61
C THR A 124 25.54 -21.98 2.59
N ALA A 125 25.78 -22.87 3.56
CA ALA A 125 26.88 -22.70 4.51
C ALA A 125 28.24 -22.80 3.80
N CYS A 126 29.12 -21.84 4.06
CA CYS A 126 30.52 -21.88 3.65
C CYS A 126 31.31 -22.89 4.47
N LYS A 127 32.59 -23.07 4.15
CA LYS A 127 33.48 -23.92 4.95
C LYS A 127 33.84 -23.21 6.27
N PRO A 128 34.22 -23.96 7.32
CA PRO A 128 34.81 -23.35 8.51
C PRO A 128 36.01 -22.47 8.14
N GLY A 129 36.10 -21.28 8.76
CA GLY A 129 37.08 -20.25 8.40
C GLY A 129 36.63 -19.32 7.27
N GLN A 130 35.46 -19.54 6.68
CA GLN A 130 34.85 -18.65 5.69
C GLN A 130 33.54 -18.05 6.19
N PHE A 131 33.24 -16.83 5.78
CA PHE A 131 31.96 -16.17 6.02
C PHE A 131 31.19 -15.96 4.73
N ILE A 132 29.87 -15.87 4.86
CA ILE A 132 28.94 -15.58 3.78
C ILE A 132 28.98 -14.08 3.55
N LYS A 133 29.67 -13.64 2.50
CA LYS A 133 29.48 -12.29 1.98
C LYS A 133 28.02 -12.21 1.50
N GLN A 134 27.26 -11.22 1.96
CA GLN A 134 25.84 -11.06 1.64
C GLN A 134 25.61 -10.21 0.39
N PRO A 135 25.40 -10.81 -0.78
CA PRO A 135 24.69 -10.20 -1.89
C PRO A 135 23.18 -10.34 -1.67
N GLU A 136 22.44 -9.28 -1.96
CA GLU A 136 20.99 -9.21 -1.73
C GLU A 136 20.18 -10.19 -2.62
N TYR A 137 20.78 -10.69 -3.71
CA TYR A 137 20.10 -11.47 -4.76
C TYR A 137 20.84 -12.73 -5.22
N THR A 138 21.88 -13.21 -4.53
CA THR A 138 22.58 -14.45 -4.91
C THR A 138 22.86 -15.38 -3.72
N ASP A 139 22.94 -16.69 -3.98
CA ASP A 139 22.96 -17.73 -2.94
C ASP A 139 24.19 -17.72 -2.06
N THR A 140 25.42 -17.66 -2.58
CA THR A 140 26.57 -17.62 -1.68
C THR A 140 27.81 -17.08 -2.36
N VAL A 141 28.42 -16.09 -1.72
CA VAL A 141 29.80 -15.70 -2.00
C VAL A 141 30.56 -15.90 -0.71
N CYS A 142 31.42 -16.92 -0.67
CA CYS A 142 32.24 -17.21 0.52
C CYS A 142 33.54 -16.42 0.46
N GLU A 143 33.93 -15.84 1.59
CA GLU A 143 35.19 -15.10 1.74
C GLU A 143 35.93 -15.60 2.99
N ASP A 144 37.25 -15.66 2.94
CA ASP A 144 38.07 -16.17 4.04
C ASP A 144 38.14 -15.16 5.19
N CYS A 145 38.12 -15.66 6.41
CA CYS A 145 38.37 -14.86 7.60
C CYS A 145 39.85 -14.46 7.72
N SER A 146 40.10 -13.26 8.26
CA SER A 146 41.47 -12.81 8.55
C SER A 146 42.05 -13.55 9.77
N ASP A 147 43.38 -13.59 9.86
CA ASP A 147 44.09 -14.11 11.04
C ASP A 147 43.56 -13.41 12.30
N ASN A 148 43.17 -14.20 13.31
CA ASN A 148 42.49 -13.80 14.57
C ASN A 148 40.96 -13.65 14.53
N SER A 149 40.30 -14.09 13.46
CA SER A 149 38.85 -14.19 13.39
C SER A 149 38.38 -15.57 12.92
N TYR A 150 37.16 -15.97 13.30
CA TYR A 150 36.60 -17.26 12.95
C TYR A 150 35.16 -17.16 12.44
N SER A 151 34.77 -18.16 11.67
CA SER A 151 33.40 -18.42 11.25
C SER A 151 33.20 -19.92 11.16
N ASP A 152 32.03 -20.41 11.54
CA ASP A 152 31.63 -21.80 11.37
C ASP A 152 31.11 -22.12 9.95
N GLY A 153 31.17 -21.14 9.06
CA GLY A 153 30.62 -21.22 7.69
C GLY A 153 29.18 -20.74 7.57
N SER A 154 28.49 -20.50 8.68
CA SER A 154 27.11 -19.99 8.68
C SER A 154 27.00 -18.48 8.91
N PHE A 155 28.10 -17.84 9.31
CA PHE A 155 28.08 -16.41 9.65
C PHE A 155 28.19 -15.52 8.41
N THR A 156 27.54 -14.35 8.47
CA THR A 156 27.65 -13.29 7.45
C THR A 156 28.85 -12.37 7.66
N SER A 157 29.57 -12.53 8.76
CA SER A 157 30.82 -11.86 9.08
C SER A 157 31.66 -12.70 10.04
N CYS A 158 32.99 -12.55 10.00
CA CYS A 158 33.87 -13.25 10.93
C CYS A 158 33.79 -12.65 12.33
N LYS A 159 33.79 -13.50 13.35
CA LYS A 159 33.81 -13.09 14.75
C LYS A 159 35.25 -13.08 15.27
N PRO A 160 35.63 -12.15 16.14
CA PRO A 160 36.94 -12.19 16.78
C PRO A 160 37.04 -13.41 17.69
N HIS A 161 38.24 -13.99 17.80
CA HIS A 161 38.49 -14.95 18.87
C HIS A 161 38.32 -14.28 20.23
N THR A 162 37.68 -14.98 21.16
CA THR A 162 37.66 -14.57 22.56
C THR A 162 39.00 -14.97 23.16
N GLU A 163 39.68 -14.01 23.81
CA GLU A 163 40.88 -14.27 24.62
C GLU A 163 40.58 -15.16 25.83
#